data_AF-A0A524R191-F1
#
_entry.id   AF-A0A524R191-F1
#
_cell.length_a   1.000
_cell.length_b   1.000
_cell.length_c   1.000
_cell.angle_alpha   90.00
_cell.angle_beta   90.00
_cell.angle_gamma   90.00
#
_symmetry.space_group_name_H-M   'P 1'
#
loop_
_entity.id
_entity.type
_entity.pdbx_description
1 polymer ?
#
loop_
_entity_poly.entity_id
_entity_poly.type
_entity_poly.pdbx_seq_one_letter_code
_entity_poly.pdbx_strand_id
1 'polypeptide(L)' 'MIFQNGPVKEAGVNGCHNEDLLNIVLHRMEAFQGGHGFYKCRENAQAITKIEEALHWLNHRTRKRESRGVEGTSAL' A
#
# COMPACT_ATOMS: atom_id res chain seq x y z
N MET A 1 2.08 -2.03 -16.07
CA MET A 1 1.87 -1.08 -14.96
C MET A 1 3.24 -0.59 -14.53
N ILE A 2 3.43 0.73 -14.43
CA ILE A 2 4.69 1.34 -13.98
C ILE A 2 4.46 2.00 -12.63
N PHE A 3 5.52 2.07 -11.81
CA PHE A 3 5.48 2.81 -10.55
C PHE A 3 5.50 4.32 -10.80
N GLN A 4 4.87 5.05 -9.89
CA GLN A 4 4.95 6.50 -9.83
C GLN A 4 6.43 6.92 -9.75
N ASN A 5 6.84 7.77 -10.70
CA ASN A 5 8.18 8.32 -10.78
C ASN A 5 8.17 9.78 -10.37
N GLY A 6 8.83 10.07 -9.25
CA GLY A 6 8.88 11.41 -8.65
C GLY A 6 7.62 11.82 -7.89
N PRO A 7 7.69 12.91 -7.09
CA PRO A 7 6.58 13.38 -6.27
C PRO A 7 5.41 13.93 -7.10
N VAL A 8 4.18 13.63 -6.70
CA VAL A 8 2.97 13.92 -7.50
C VAL A 8 2.77 15.42 -7.78
N LYS A 9 3.10 16.32 -6.85
CA LYS A 9 2.94 17.77 -7.07
C LYS A 9 4.00 18.37 -7.98
N GLU A 10 5.06 17.62 -8.29
CA GLU A 10 6.17 18.05 -9.16
C GLU A 10 6.11 17.37 -10.53
N ALA A 11 5.86 16.05 -10.55
CA ALA A 11 5.89 15.22 -11.76
C ALA A 11 4.49 14.84 -12.28
N GLY A 12 3.42 15.24 -11.59
CA GLY A 12 2.07 14.76 -11.86
C GLY A 12 1.88 13.29 -11.50
N VAL A 13 0.69 12.76 -11.76
CA VAL A 13 0.41 11.33 -11.64
C VAL A 13 0.86 10.64 -12.93
N ASN A 14 1.84 9.74 -12.82
CA ASN A 14 2.45 9.04 -13.95
C ASN A 14 2.64 7.53 -13.72
N GLY A 15 2.22 7.00 -12.58
CA GLY A 15 2.23 5.58 -12.28
C GLY A 15 1.44 5.24 -11.02
N CYS A 16 1.52 3.99 -10.58
CA CYS A 16 0.90 3.55 -9.33
C CYS A 16 1.83 3.73 -8.13
N HIS A 17 1.24 3.92 -6.96
CA HIS A 17 1.95 3.90 -5.68
C HIS A 17 2.14 2.47 -5.19
N ASN A 18 3.03 2.26 -4.22
CA ASN A 18 3.25 0.94 -3.64
C ASN A 18 1.98 0.41 -2.95
N GLU A 19 1.28 1.33 -2.31
CA GLU A 19 0.02 1.14 -1.60
C GLU A 19 -1.05 0.56 -2.52
N ASP A 20 -1.10 0.98 -3.80
CA ASP A 20 -2.08 0.47 -4.77
C ASP A 20 -1.91 -1.04 -5.00
N LEU A 21 -0.67 -1.48 -5.22
CA LEU A 21 -0.36 -2.90 -5.43
C LEU A 21 -0.57 -3.71 -4.15
N LEU A 22 -0.17 -3.17 -2.99
CA LEU A 22 -0.36 -3.83 -1.71
C LEU A 22 -1.85 -4.03 -1.39
N ASN A 23 -2.70 -3.04 -1.65
CA ASN A 23 -4.15 -3.17 -1.46
C ASN A 23 -4.78 -4.22 -2.39
N ILE A 24 -4.33 -4.29 -3.65
CA ILE A 24 -4.80 -5.33 -4.59
C ILE A 24 -4.43 -6.74 -4.08
N VAL A 25 -3.20 -6.91 -3.60
CA VAL A 25 -2.74 -8.18 -3.04
C VAL A 25 -3.50 -8.50 -1.75
N LEU A 26 -3.67 -7.53 -0.86
CA LEU A 26 -4.42 -7.69 0.39
C LEU A 26 -5.84 -8.20 0.12
N HIS A 27 -6.59 -7.52 -0.75
CA HIS A 27 -7.94 -7.92 -1.11
C HIS A 27 -8.01 -9.35 -1.68
N ARG A 28 -7.04 -9.72 -2.53
CA ARG A 28 -6.94 -11.09 -3.07
C ARG A 28 -6.68 -12.12 -1.96
N MET A 29 -5.81 -11.78 -1.00
CA MET A 29 -5.47 -12.65 0.11
C MET A 29 -6.63 -12.82 1.10
N GLU A 30 -7.34 -11.74 1.41
CA GLU A 30 -8.55 -11.78 2.23
C GLU A 30 -9.63 -12.66 1.59
N ALA A 31 -9.81 -12.58 0.27
CA ALA A 31 -10.72 -13.46 -0.45
C ALA A 31 -10.34 -14.95 -0.30
N PHE A 32 -9.05 -15.29 -0.39
CA PHE A 32 -8.59 -16.67 -0.17
C PHE A 32 -8.70 -17.13 1.28
N GLN A 33 -8.50 -16.24 2.24
CA GLN A 33 -8.55 -16.56 3.68
C GLN A 33 -9.99 -16.63 4.23
N GLY A 34 -10.89 -15.78 3.70
CA GLY A 34 -12.28 -15.64 4.16
C GLY A 34 -13.30 -16.53 3.43
N GLY A 35 -12.93 -17.11 2.28
CA GLY A 35 -13.82 -18.00 1.53
C GLY A 35 -14.20 -19.30 2.27
N HIS A 36 -15.33 -19.90 1.89
CA HIS A 36 -15.89 -21.13 2.46
C HIS A 36 -15.12 -22.43 2.08
N GLY A 37 -13.82 -22.39 1.75
CA GLY A 37 -13.05 -23.62 1.43
C GLY A 37 -11.60 -23.47 0.98
N PHE A 38 -10.88 -24.62 1.06
CA PHE A 38 -9.56 -25.08 0.57
C PHE A 38 -8.31 -24.17 0.60
N TYR A 39 -8.43 -22.84 0.49
CA TYR A 39 -7.29 -21.93 0.40
C TYR A 39 -7.01 -21.17 1.70
N LYS A 40 -7.84 -21.37 2.72
CA LYS A 40 -7.60 -20.82 4.04
C LYS A 40 -6.41 -21.53 4.69
N CYS A 41 -5.37 -20.77 5.01
CA CYS A 41 -4.18 -21.30 5.68
C CYS A 41 -3.58 -20.28 6.67
N ARG A 42 -2.59 -20.72 7.44
CA ARG A 42 -1.91 -19.86 8.42
C ARG A 42 -1.03 -18.82 7.73
N GLU A 43 -0.36 -19.23 6.67
CA GLU A 43 0.56 -18.41 5.89
C GLU A 43 -0.18 -17.23 5.24
N ASN A 44 -1.42 -17.46 4.76
CA ASN A 44 -2.27 -16.39 4.25
C ASN A 44 -2.62 -15.37 5.34
N ALA A 45 -3.00 -15.81 6.54
CA ALA A 45 -3.26 -14.89 7.65
C ALA A 45 -2.01 -14.08 8.02
N GLN A 46 -0.83 -14.70 8.06
CA GLN A 46 0.42 -14.02 8.38
C GLN A 46 0.80 -12.99 7.30
N ALA A 47 0.63 -13.32 6.03
CA ALA A 47 0.92 -12.42 4.92
C ALA A 47 -0.08 -11.24 4.89
N ILE A 48 -1.37 -11.46 5.15
CA ILE A 48 -2.37 -10.38 5.34
C ILE A 48 -1.89 -9.40 6.41
N THR A 49 -1.56 -9.89 7.61
CA THR A 49 -1.07 -9.04 8.71
C THR A 49 0.17 -8.22 8.31
N LYS A 50 1.08 -8.81 7.53
CA LYS A 50 2.30 -8.11 7.08
C LYS A 50 2.03 -7.07 6.00
N ILE A 51 1.06 -7.30 5.13
CA ILE A 51 0.63 -6.31 4.15
C ILE A 51 -0.07 -5.14 4.84
N GLU A 52 -0.95 -5.41 5.81
CA GLU A 52 -1.59 -4.39 6.64
C GLU A 52 -0.57 -3.53 7.40
N GLU A 53 0.45 -4.17 8.00
CA GLU A 53 1.55 -3.48 8.68
C GLU A 53 2.36 -2.59 7.70
N ALA A 54 2.65 -3.09 6.50
CA ALA A 54 3.33 -2.30 5.47
C ALA A 54 2.49 -1.07 5.06
N LEU A 55 1.20 -1.26 4.80
CA LEU A 55 0.26 -0.18 4.50
C LEU A 55 0.17 0.84 5.65
N HIS A 56 0.15 0.37 6.90
CA HIS A 56 0.17 1.24 8.07
C HIS A 56 1.39 2.17 8.05
N TRP A 57 2.59 1.64 7.87
CA TRP A 57 3.81 2.44 7.87
C TRP A 57 3.92 3.39 6.68
N LEU A 58 3.45 2.98 5.50
CA LEU A 58 3.39 3.83 4.32
C LEU A 58 2.44 5.01 4.54
N ASN A 59 1.23 4.75 5.05
CA ASN A 59 0.26 5.78 5.40
C ASN A 59 0.77 6.71 6.51
N HIS A 60 1.43 6.17 7.54
CA HIS A 60 2.05 6.96 8.60
C HIS A 60 3.10 7.92 8.03
N ARG A 61 3.95 7.44 7.10
CA ARG A 61 4.93 8.29 6.41
C ARG A 61 4.25 9.39 5.62
N THR A 62 3.18 9.10 4.87
CA THR A 62 2.41 10.09 4.11
C THR A 62 1.80 11.14 5.02
N ARG A 63 1.11 10.74 6.09
CA ARG A 63 0.54 11.66 7.10
C ARG A 63 1.58 12.56 7.74
N LYS A 64 2.78 12.03 8.04
CA LYS A 64 3.89 12.84 8.57
C LYS A 64 4.39 13.87 7.56
N ARG A 65 4.27 13.60 6.25
CA ARG A 65 4.59 14.59 5.21
C ARG A 65 3.48 15.62 5.06
N GLU A 66 2.22 15.19 5.15
CA GLU A 66 1.05 16.08 5.14
C GLU A 66 1.08 17.07 6.30
N SER A 67 1.37 16.59 7.53
CA SER A 67 1.45 17.45 8.73
C SER A 67 2.57 18.49 8.66
N ARG A 68 3.56 18.27 7.79
CA ARG A 68 4.66 19.21 7.52
C ARG A 68 4.41 20.07 6.28
N GLY A 69 3.31 19.86 5.56
CA GLY A 69 2.98 20.58 4.33
C GLY A 69 3.82 20.20 3.11
N VAL A 70 4.60 19.12 3.18
CA VAL A 70 5.55 18.69 2.14
C VAL A 70 5.13 17.42 1.40
N GLU A 71 3.94 16.90 1.68
CA GLU A 71 3.36 15.78 0.90
C GLU A 71 3.38 16.11 -0.60
N GLY A 72 3.72 15.10 -1.42
CA GLY A 72 3.74 15.24 -2.87
C GLY A 72 4.90 16.07 -3.43
N THR A 73 5.88 16.47 -2.62
CA THR A 73 7.07 17.23 -3.05
C THR A 73 8.37 16.52 -2.66
N SER A 74 9.50 16.97 -3.19
CA SER A 74 10.86 16.53 -2.82
C SER A 74 11.37 17.18 -1.52
N ALA A 75 10.62 18.12 -0.94
CA ALA A 75 11.01 18.81 0.30
C ALA A 75 11.05 17.86 1.50
N LEU A 76 11.95 18.12 2.46
CA LEU A 76 12.21 17.23 3.58
C LEU A 76 11.15 17.29 4.67
#